data_AF-A0ABD0S819-F1
#
_entry.id   AF-A0ABD0S819-F1
#
_cell.length_a   1.000
_cell.length_b   1.000
_cell.length_c   1.000
_cell.angle_alpha   90.00
_cell.angle_beta   90.00
_cell.angle_gamma   90.00
#
_symmetry.space_group_name_H-M   'P 1'
#
loop_
_entity.id
_entity.type
_entity.pdbx_description
1 polymer ?
#
loop_
_entity_poly.entity_id
_entity_poly.type
_entity_poly.pdbx_seq_one_letter_code
_entity_poly.pdbx_strand_id
1 'polypeptide(L)'
;MVGAPDVVKPSDKVEDHSPHVNGSPVFTISNDINGDSTYNMASINSSGELKSPGDPPDKKVTDADAEKQPLSGKKEERWWTTLMQVAVPFFIAGCGTIGAGLVLGTVRDWDVFLNVSAIFVLVPSLSGLKGNLDMCLASRLSTQANLGNMSSMREVISMVVGNISLVQVQAIVASSVVSVFAIVVNTITERAISGPVVLLITASAIFTATTTCFVLDFVMVLVIYASHKFKVNPDNVATPLAASIGDIVSNSVLAVTAQYMYEQIHFDKGDQSEVSLWQPIALMCVYYSLLPLWVFVVYRNKYTKKVLTTGWTPVISALFISGIGGIVLDQAVDRYRGYEVFQPIVNGIGGNLVCVQSSRLATHLHQTAIPGELPEGARIVEWPWKTLFYGTTAAKVARMLIILALFGQIIFMTVADFVYQGMVTIQLAFGLTYLMCAMLQVMVLLYLAYMLIHLMWKKKKDPDNAAIPYLTALGDLLGSVFLGLAFVILSLFGLEYGNNV
;
A
#
# COMPACT_ATOMS: atom_id res chain seq x y z
N MET A 1 -5.67 27.83 -74.59
CA MET A 1 -6.62 28.93 -74.84
C MET A 1 -6.31 30.01 -73.80
N VAL A 2 -5.94 31.24 -74.20
CA VAL A 2 -6.84 32.39 -74.42
C VAL A 2 -7.63 32.70 -73.13
N GLY A 3 -7.48 33.86 -72.48
CA GLY A 3 -6.60 35.02 -72.76
C GLY A 3 -6.75 36.12 -71.69
N ALA A 4 -5.98 37.21 -71.79
CA ALA A 4 -6.20 38.44 -70.99
C ALA A 4 -7.38 39.26 -71.56
N PRO A 5 -8.03 40.11 -70.74
CA PRO A 5 -7.73 41.56 -70.68
C PRO A 5 -7.52 42.06 -69.22
N ASP A 6 -6.70 43.10 -68.89
CA ASP A 6 -6.78 44.56 -69.19
C ASP A 6 -7.89 45.29 -68.37
N VAL A 7 -7.76 46.55 -67.85
CA VAL A 7 -6.67 47.56 -67.77
C VAL A 7 -7.06 48.62 -66.68
N VAL A 8 -6.32 49.75 -66.54
CA VAL A 8 -6.66 51.05 -65.86
C VAL A 8 -6.05 51.32 -64.45
N LYS A 9 -5.04 52.21 -64.44
CA LYS A 9 -4.61 53.17 -63.37
C LYS A 9 -5.41 54.50 -63.52
N PRO A 10 -5.40 55.56 -62.65
CA PRO A 10 -4.30 56.04 -61.78
C PRO A 10 -4.66 56.82 -60.46
N SER A 11 -3.66 57.46 -59.84
CA SER A 11 -3.72 58.65 -58.93
C SER A 11 -4.38 58.48 -57.54
N ASP A 12 -4.10 59.23 -56.47
CA ASP A 12 -3.36 60.50 -56.19
C ASP A 12 -3.08 60.57 -54.63
N LYS A 13 -2.36 61.47 -53.92
CA LYS A 13 -1.51 62.69 -54.13
C LYS A 13 -0.72 63.03 -52.80
N VAL A 14 0.17 64.05 -52.81
CA VAL A 14 0.49 65.08 -51.75
C VAL A 14 0.66 64.62 -50.27
N GLU A 15 1.87 64.62 -49.67
CA GLU A 15 2.57 65.72 -48.90
C GLU A 15 1.94 65.99 -47.48
N ASP A 16 2.63 66.45 -46.42
CA ASP A 16 3.76 67.39 -46.30
C ASP A 16 4.66 67.19 -45.02
N HIS A 17 5.49 68.18 -44.66
CA HIS A 17 6.75 68.21 -43.89
C HIS A 17 6.81 68.15 -42.33
N SER A 18 7.85 67.46 -41.81
CA SER A 18 8.92 67.91 -40.85
C SER A 18 8.58 68.44 -39.41
N PRO A 19 9.55 68.74 -38.48
CA PRO A 19 11.02 68.59 -38.49
C PRO A 19 11.67 67.88 -37.25
N HIS A 20 13.02 67.76 -37.25
CA HIS A 20 13.87 67.31 -36.12
C HIS A 20 14.12 68.39 -35.03
N VAL A 21 14.46 67.98 -33.79
CA VAL A 21 15.55 68.62 -32.97
C VAL A 21 16.33 67.56 -32.13
N ASN A 22 17.63 67.80 -32.02
CA ASN A 22 18.75 67.06 -31.41
C ASN A 22 18.65 66.54 -29.95
N GLY A 23 19.50 65.54 -29.62
CA GLY A 23 19.94 65.21 -28.26
C GLY A 23 20.99 64.07 -28.22
N SER A 24 22.25 64.35 -27.89
CA SER A 24 23.38 63.37 -27.90
C SER A 24 24.54 63.87 -27.01
N PRO A 25 25.59 63.07 -26.72
CA PRO A 25 25.60 61.68 -26.24
C PRO A 25 26.53 61.49 -25.00
N VAL A 26 26.41 60.38 -24.25
CA VAL A 26 27.38 60.01 -23.18
C VAL A 26 27.65 58.50 -23.13
N PHE A 27 28.90 58.09 -23.36
CA PHE A 27 29.49 56.79 -22.98
C PHE A 27 29.90 56.85 -21.48
N THR A 28 30.05 55.80 -20.66
CA THR A 28 30.21 54.33 -20.84
C THR A 28 29.60 53.65 -19.57
N ILE A 29 29.71 52.36 -19.20
CA ILE A 29 30.56 51.21 -19.57
C ILE A 29 29.75 49.88 -19.47
N SER A 30 30.38 48.73 -19.70
CA SER A 30 29.75 47.40 -19.62
C SER A 30 29.95 46.71 -18.26
N ASN A 31 29.00 45.86 -17.84
CA ASN A 31 29.19 44.40 -17.84
C ASN A 31 27.92 43.61 -17.42
N ASP A 32 27.73 42.48 -18.10
CA ASP A 32 27.08 41.21 -17.72
C ASP A 32 26.05 41.13 -16.57
N ILE A 33 24.88 40.54 -16.86
CA ILE A 33 24.45 39.18 -16.40
C ILE A 33 23.05 38.84 -16.96
N ASN A 34 22.80 37.54 -17.17
CA ASN A 34 21.57 36.88 -17.64
C ASN A 34 20.22 37.55 -17.28
N GLY A 35 19.31 37.65 -18.26
CA GLY A 35 17.89 37.98 -18.07
C GLY A 35 17.02 37.49 -19.23
N ASP A 36 15.81 37.01 -18.92
CA ASP A 36 14.90 36.33 -19.87
C ASP A 36 14.36 37.22 -21.00
N SER A 37 14.02 36.59 -22.13
CA SER A 37 12.81 36.94 -22.88
C SER A 37 12.45 35.88 -23.94
N THR A 38 11.32 35.19 -23.75
CA THR A 38 10.64 34.47 -24.84
C THR A 38 9.13 34.61 -24.66
N TYR A 39 8.57 35.51 -25.47
CA TYR A 39 7.16 35.85 -25.71
C TYR A 39 6.08 35.02 -25.00
N ASN A 40 5.35 35.65 -24.07
CA ASN A 40 4.02 35.19 -23.66
C ASN A 40 3.03 35.40 -24.81
N MET A 41 2.35 34.34 -25.24
CA MET A 41 1.30 34.40 -26.25
C MET A 41 -0.05 34.74 -25.59
N ALA A 42 -0.78 35.72 -26.12
CA ALA A 42 -2.04 36.18 -25.53
C ALA A 42 -3.16 35.12 -25.67
N SER A 43 -3.83 34.79 -24.57
CA SER A 43 -4.98 33.88 -24.55
C SER A 43 -6.29 34.61 -24.81
N ILE A 44 -7.05 34.16 -25.82
CA ILE A 44 -8.36 34.71 -26.20
C ILE A 44 -9.47 34.02 -25.38
N ASN A 45 -10.50 34.78 -24.97
CA ASN A 45 -11.65 34.23 -24.24
C ASN A 45 -12.75 33.70 -25.19
N SER A 46 -13.75 32.99 -24.64
CA SER A 46 -14.87 32.42 -25.42
C SER A 46 -15.79 33.44 -26.12
N SER A 47 -15.52 34.74 -25.96
CA SER A 47 -16.26 35.86 -26.56
C SER A 47 -15.41 36.71 -27.51
N GLY A 48 -14.15 36.35 -27.75
CA GLY A 48 -13.32 36.91 -28.84
C GLY A 48 -12.53 38.19 -28.52
N GLU A 49 -12.51 38.67 -27.28
CA GLU A 49 -11.79 39.90 -26.92
C GLU A 49 -10.39 39.64 -26.35
N LEU A 50 -9.44 40.55 -26.64
CA LEU A 50 -8.09 40.53 -26.07
C LEU A 50 -8.09 41.14 -24.65
N LYS A 51 -7.46 40.46 -23.70
CA LYS A 51 -7.19 41.02 -22.37
C LYS A 51 -6.01 42.01 -22.40
N SER A 52 -6.14 43.08 -21.62
CA SER A 52 -5.04 44.00 -21.31
C SER A 52 -4.16 43.44 -20.17
N PRO A 53 -2.85 43.72 -20.11
CA PRO A 53 -1.99 43.27 -19.02
C PRO A 53 -2.21 44.11 -17.76
N GLY A 54 -3.24 43.78 -16.97
CA GLY A 54 -3.52 44.47 -15.70
C GLY A 54 -4.77 44.02 -14.93
N ASP A 55 -5.74 43.37 -15.59
CA ASP A 55 -7.01 43.03 -14.94
C ASP A 55 -6.85 41.99 -13.82
N PRO A 56 -7.41 42.23 -12.62
CA PRO A 56 -7.39 41.24 -11.53
C PRO A 56 -8.16 39.95 -11.90
N PRO A 57 -7.85 38.82 -11.26
CA PRO A 57 -8.49 37.54 -11.54
C PRO A 57 -9.90 37.44 -10.94
N ASP A 58 -10.89 37.97 -11.67
CA ASP A 58 -12.31 37.83 -11.32
C ASP A 58 -12.84 36.39 -11.49
N LYS A 59 -12.47 35.54 -10.53
CA LYS A 59 -13.30 34.45 -9.98
C LYS A 59 -12.63 33.89 -8.73
N LYS A 60 -13.34 33.96 -7.59
CA LYS A 60 -13.04 33.07 -6.46
C LYS A 60 -13.37 31.65 -6.91
N VAL A 61 -12.33 30.85 -7.16
CA VAL A 61 -12.46 29.40 -7.34
C VAL A 61 -13.09 28.83 -6.07
N THR A 62 -14.15 28.05 -6.19
CA THR A 62 -14.70 27.34 -5.02
C THR A 62 -13.80 26.15 -4.71
N ASP A 63 -13.64 25.78 -3.44
CA ASP A 63 -12.71 24.71 -3.04
C ASP A 63 -13.03 23.38 -3.76
N ALA A 64 -14.30 23.16 -4.09
CA ALA A 64 -14.78 22.00 -4.86
C ALA A 64 -14.30 21.96 -6.33
N ASP A 65 -13.82 23.06 -6.90
CA ASP A 65 -13.31 23.15 -8.28
C ASP A 65 -11.78 23.13 -8.36
N ALA A 66 -11.08 23.51 -7.28
CA ALA A 66 -9.63 23.36 -7.16
C ALA A 66 -9.20 21.88 -7.18
N GLU A 67 -10.03 20.98 -6.62
CA GLU A 67 -9.81 19.53 -6.59
C GLU A 67 -9.96 18.85 -7.98
N LYS A 68 -10.30 19.59 -9.03
CA LYS A 68 -10.62 19.05 -10.38
C LYS A 68 -9.58 19.33 -11.46
N GLN A 69 -8.51 20.10 -11.20
CA GLN A 69 -7.55 20.49 -12.23
C GLN A 69 -6.31 19.57 -12.26
N PRO A 70 -5.88 19.09 -13.45
CA PRO A 70 -4.66 18.29 -13.57
C PRO A 70 -3.42 19.13 -13.24
N LEU A 71 -2.63 18.66 -12.27
CA LEU A 71 -1.40 19.32 -11.79
C LEU A 71 -0.24 19.19 -12.81
N SER A 72 -0.35 19.93 -13.91
CA SER A 72 0.70 20.08 -14.92
C SER A 72 1.96 20.74 -14.33
N GLY A 73 3.14 20.16 -14.56
CA GLY A 73 4.42 20.82 -14.28
C GLY A 73 5.55 19.96 -13.69
N LYS A 74 5.30 18.74 -13.20
CA LYS A 74 6.39 17.86 -12.72
C LYS A 74 7.19 17.28 -13.90
N LYS A 75 8.49 17.59 -13.96
CA LYS A 75 9.47 16.89 -14.82
C LYS A 75 9.44 15.39 -14.54
N GLU A 76 9.62 14.55 -15.56
CA GLU A 76 9.85 13.11 -15.34
C GLU A 76 11.04 12.90 -14.40
N GLU A 77 10.84 12.10 -13.35
CA GLU A 77 11.96 11.62 -12.53
C GLU A 77 12.89 10.73 -13.37
N ARG A 78 14.21 10.81 -13.10
CA ARG A 78 15.16 9.87 -13.71
C ARG A 78 14.86 8.46 -13.19
N TRP A 79 14.86 7.47 -14.07
CA TRP A 79 14.51 6.10 -13.71
C TRP A 79 15.41 5.53 -12.59
N TRP A 80 16.70 5.92 -12.56
CA TRP A 80 17.62 5.60 -11.46
C TRP A 80 17.20 6.19 -10.11
N THR A 81 16.71 7.44 -10.07
CA THR A 81 16.22 8.04 -8.82
C THR A 81 14.93 7.37 -8.35
N THR A 82 14.02 7.03 -9.27
CA THR A 82 12.82 6.24 -8.97
C THR A 82 13.17 4.83 -8.47
N LEU A 83 14.22 4.19 -9.02
CA LEU A 83 14.69 2.88 -8.56
C LEU A 83 15.23 2.96 -7.13
N MET A 84 16.13 3.90 -6.82
CA MET A 84 16.70 4.04 -5.48
C MET A 84 15.65 4.44 -4.43
N GLN A 85 14.68 5.29 -4.79
CA GLN A 85 13.53 5.63 -3.94
C GLN A 85 12.67 4.42 -3.55
N VAL A 86 12.59 3.37 -4.40
CA VAL A 86 11.78 2.17 -4.11
C VAL A 86 12.63 1.05 -3.51
N ALA A 87 13.87 0.86 -3.97
CA ALA A 87 14.74 -0.23 -3.56
C ALA A 87 15.08 -0.19 -2.07
N VAL A 88 15.38 0.99 -1.50
CA VAL A 88 15.72 1.09 -0.07
C VAL A 88 14.51 0.75 0.83
N PRO A 89 13.31 1.32 0.64
CA PRO A 89 12.07 0.85 1.28
C PRO A 89 11.82 -0.65 1.11
N PHE A 90 12.01 -1.17 -0.10
CA PHE A 90 11.77 -2.58 -0.43
C PHE A 90 12.68 -3.54 0.35
N PHE A 91 13.99 -3.25 0.45
CA PHE A 91 14.90 -4.08 1.24
C PHE A 91 14.63 -3.99 2.75
N ILE A 92 14.23 -2.82 3.27
CA ILE A 92 13.83 -2.67 4.68
C ILE A 92 12.58 -3.50 4.98
N ALA A 93 11.54 -3.42 4.13
CA ALA A 93 10.33 -4.22 4.27
C ALA A 93 10.62 -5.73 4.16
N GLY A 94 11.46 -6.13 3.19
CA GLY A 94 11.87 -7.52 2.98
C GLY A 94 12.51 -8.16 4.22
N CYS A 95 13.44 -7.47 4.89
CA CYS A 95 14.01 -7.94 6.16
C CYS A 95 12.95 -8.22 7.24
N GLY A 96 11.87 -7.44 7.26
CA GLY A 96 10.74 -7.67 8.16
C GLY A 96 9.92 -8.89 7.78
N THR A 97 9.64 -9.08 6.49
CA THR A 97 8.92 -10.27 6.00
C THR A 97 9.70 -11.57 6.26
N ILE A 98 11.04 -11.54 6.19
CA ILE A 98 11.90 -12.66 6.61
C ILE A 98 11.75 -12.89 8.12
N GLY A 99 11.86 -11.85 8.94
CA GLY A 99 11.68 -11.96 10.39
C GLY A 99 10.30 -12.52 10.76
N ALA A 100 9.24 -12.11 10.06
CA ALA A 100 7.89 -12.60 10.24
C ALA A 100 7.74 -14.08 9.88
N GLY A 101 8.43 -14.55 8.83
CA GLY A 101 8.51 -15.97 8.45
C GLY A 101 9.35 -16.81 9.41
N LEU A 102 10.48 -16.28 9.89
CA LEU A 102 11.32 -16.95 10.90
C LEU A 102 10.59 -17.09 12.24
N VAL A 103 9.78 -16.09 12.63
CA VAL A 103 8.89 -16.20 13.79
C VAL A 103 7.89 -17.34 13.59
N LEU A 104 7.18 -17.39 12.45
CA LEU A 104 6.25 -18.51 12.16
C LEU A 104 6.96 -19.87 12.16
N GLY A 105 8.13 -19.97 11.54
CA GLY A 105 8.99 -21.16 11.53
C GLY A 105 9.56 -21.56 12.90
N THR A 106 9.46 -20.69 13.92
CA THR A 106 9.86 -20.98 15.31
C THR A 106 8.66 -21.37 16.18
N VAL A 107 7.48 -20.80 15.92
CA VAL A 107 6.27 -21.01 16.75
C VAL A 107 5.35 -22.11 16.23
N ARG A 108 5.54 -22.56 14.97
CA ARG A 108 4.79 -23.68 14.36
C ARG A 108 4.78 -24.96 15.20
N ASP A 109 5.87 -25.22 15.92
CA ASP A 109 6.06 -26.44 16.70
C ASP A 109 5.71 -26.21 18.20
N TRP A 110 5.05 -25.10 18.54
CA TRP A 110 4.49 -24.85 19.89
C TRP A 110 3.11 -25.52 20.04
N ASP A 111 2.78 -25.95 21.26
CA ASP A 111 1.56 -26.70 21.56
C ASP A 111 0.28 -26.05 21.02
N VAL A 112 0.16 -24.72 21.11
CA VAL A 112 -1.04 -24.02 20.61
C VAL A 112 -1.20 -24.10 19.09
N PHE A 113 -0.11 -24.08 18.31
CA PHE A 113 -0.18 -24.16 16.85
C PHE A 113 -0.42 -25.60 16.38
N LEU A 114 0.11 -26.59 17.12
CA LEU A 114 -0.13 -28.01 16.87
C LEU A 114 -1.55 -28.46 17.23
N ASN A 115 -2.16 -27.87 18.26
CA ASN A 115 -3.52 -28.24 18.73
C ASN A 115 -4.63 -27.28 18.26
N VAL A 116 -4.29 -26.15 17.62
CA VAL A 116 -5.26 -25.16 17.10
C VAL A 116 -4.75 -24.56 15.77
N SER A 117 -4.64 -25.40 14.73
CA SER A 117 -4.07 -25.02 13.43
C SER A 117 -4.74 -23.78 12.80
N ALA A 118 -6.03 -23.57 13.08
CA ALA A 118 -6.81 -22.42 12.61
C ALA A 118 -6.23 -21.04 12.99
N ILE A 119 -5.25 -20.96 13.89
CA ILE A 119 -4.46 -19.73 14.12
C ILE A 119 -3.66 -19.33 12.86
N PHE A 120 -3.20 -20.28 12.04
CA PHE A 120 -2.58 -19.99 10.74
C PHE A 120 -3.54 -19.27 9.78
N VAL A 121 -4.86 -19.52 9.87
CA VAL A 121 -5.88 -18.78 9.09
C VAL A 121 -5.95 -17.31 9.49
N LEU A 122 -5.60 -16.98 10.75
CA LEU A 122 -5.51 -15.60 11.23
C LEU A 122 -4.28 -14.87 10.66
N VAL A 123 -3.16 -15.56 10.42
CA VAL A 123 -1.85 -14.93 10.15
C VAL A 123 -1.88 -13.97 8.94
N PRO A 124 -2.24 -14.39 7.69
CA PRO A 124 -2.32 -13.45 6.57
C PRO A 124 -3.45 -12.43 6.73
N SER A 125 -4.56 -12.85 7.36
CA SER A 125 -5.71 -11.98 7.64
C SER A 125 -5.34 -10.79 8.53
N LEU A 126 -4.49 -11.00 9.54
CA LEU A 126 -4.06 -9.97 10.49
C LEU A 126 -2.91 -9.12 9.94
N SER A 127 -1.93 -9.70 9.23
CA SER A 127 -0.90 -8.92 8.52
C SER A 127 -1.50 -8.04 7.42
N GLY A 128 -2.41 -8.59 6.60
CA GLY A 128 -3.15 -7.84 5.58
C GLY A 128 -4.05 -6.75 6.17
N LEU A 129 -4.73 -7.01 7.30
CA LEU A 129 -5.46 -5.98 8.05
C LEU A 129 -4.54 -4.84 8.48
N LYS A 130 -3.46 -5.18 9.19
CA LYS A 130 -2.44 -4.26 9.71
C LYS A 130 -1.85 -3.39 8.60
N GLY A 131 -1.37 -4.00 7.52
CA GLY A 131 -0.80 -3.28 6.37
C GLY A 131 -1.79 -2.28 5.75
N ASN A 132 -3.07 -2.65 5.66
CA ASN A 132 -4.12 -1.76 5.14
C ASN A 132 -4.47 -0.60 6.09
N LEU A 133 -4.43 -0.80 7.41
CA LEU A 133 -4.67 0.24 8.41
C LEU A 133 -3.46 1.19 8.54
N ASP A 134 -2.25 0.66 8.69
CA ASP A 134 -1.01 1.42 8.82
C ASP A 134 -0.75 2.31 7.60
N MET A 135 -0.96 1.77 6.38
CA MET A 135 -0.74 2.54 5.15
C MET A 135 -1.80 3.63 4.96
N CYS A 136 -3.04 3.37 5.40
CA CYS A 136 -4.09 4.38 5.47
C CYS A 136 -3.77 5.49 6.49
N LEU A 137 -3.20 5.16 7.65
CA LEU A 137 -2.70 6.14 8.61
C LEU A 137 -1.57 6.98 7.99
N ALA A 138 -0.55 6.32 7.44
CA ALA A 138 0.65 6.93 6.86
C ALA A 138 0.29 7.95 5.78
N SER A 139 -0.51 7.52 4.80
CA SER A 139 -0.95 8.37 3.69
C SER A 139 -1.74 9.60 4.17
N ARG A 140 -2.64 9.44 5.16
CA ARG A 140 -3.40 10.57 5.72
C ARG A 140 -2.50 11.55 6.47
N LEU A 141 -1.61 11.06 7.32
CA LEU A 141 -0.68 11.90 8.08
C LEU A 141 0.33 12.59 7.16
N SER A 142 0.89 11.89 6.17
CA SER A 142 1.78 12.49 5.16
C SER A 142 1.07 13.56 4.34
N THR A 143 -0.15 13.29 3.86
CA THR A 143 -0.97 14.28 3.13
C THR A 143 -1.15 15.56 3.96
N GLN A 144 -1.46 15.44 5.25
CA GLN A 144 -1.62 16.60 6.13
C GLN A 144 -0.29 17.28 6.52
N ALA A 145 0.83 16.55 6.56
CA ALA A 145 2.17 17.11 6.70
C ALA A 145 2.54 17.97 5.49
N ASN A 146 2.35 17.42 4.28
CA ASN A 146 2.65 18.07 3.01
C ASN A 146 1.74 19.29 2.74
N LEU A 147 0.51 19.31 3.28
CA LEU A 147 -0.39 20.47 3.26
C LEU A 147 -0.03 21.56 4.31
N GLY A 148 0.97 21.37 5.16
CA GLY A 148 1.37 22.34 6.20
C GLY A 148 0.48 22.36 7.45
N ASN A 149 -0.53 21.48 7.53
CA ASN A 149 -1.46 21.40 8.67
C ASN A 149 -0.82 20.85 9.96
N MET A 150 0.45 20.44 9.92
CA MET A 150 1.22 20.06 11.11
C MET A 150 1.85 21.25 11.87
N SER A 151 1.59 22.49 11.45
CA SER A 151 2.09 23.71 12.10
C SER A 151 1.55 23.97 13.52
N SER A 152 0.39 23.40 13.89
CA SER A 152 -0.22 23.55 15.21
C SER A 152 -0.20 22.24 16.00
N MET A 153 0.49 22.21 17.15
CA MET A 153 0.59 21.02 18.00
C MET A 153 -0.79 20.47 18.43
N ARG A 154 -1.78 21.35 18.62
CA ARG A 154 -3.16 20.93 18.94
C ARG A 154 -3.84 20.21 17.77
N GLU A 155 -3.60 20.67 16.55
CA GLU A 155 -4.12 20.05 15.32
C GLU A 155 -3.45 18.68 15.09
N VAL A 156 -2.13 18.60 15.25
CA VAL A 156 -1.36 17.34 15.18
C VAL A 156 -1.87 16.32 16.20
N ILE A 157 -2.01 16.68 17.47
CA ILE A 157 -2.54 15.77 18.50
C ILE A 157 -3.97 15.34 18.17
N SER A 158 -4.83 16.25 17.72
CA SER A 158 -6.21 15.92 17.33
C SER A 158 -6.27 14.95 16.14
N MET A 159 -5.39 15.13 15.16
CA MET A 159 -5.28 14.29 13.97
C MET A 159 -4.71 12.90 14.29
N VAL A 160 -3.67 12.84 15.13
CA VAL A 160 -3.08 11.58 15.63
C VAL A 160 -4.09 10.78 16.44
N VAL A 161 -4.62 11.36 17.53
CA VAL A 161 -5.61 10.67 18.38
C VAL A 161 -6.85 10.26 17.57
N GLY A 162 -7.28 11.09 16.61
CA GLY A 162 -8.40 10.77 15.73
C GLY A 162 -8.17 9.56 14.83
N ASN A 163 -6.96 9.35 14.32
CA ASN A 163 -6.64 8.20 13.48
C ASN A 163 -6.32 6.95 14.31
N ILE A 164 -5.59 7.07 15.43
CA ILE A 164 -5.39 5.95 16.38
C ILE A 164 -6.75 5.39 16.83
N SER A 165 -7.67 6.27 17.24
CA SER A 165 -9.03 5.85 17.63
C SER A 165 -9.77 5.14 16.49
N LEU A 166 -9.57 5.57 15.24
CA LEU A 166 -10.18 4.93 14.07
C LEU A 166 -9.56 3.55 13.81
N VAL A 167 -8.24 3.45 13.83
CA VAL A 167 -7.49 2.20 13.68
C VAL A 167 -7.90 1.20 14.76
N GLN A 168 -8.08 1.62 16.02
CA GLN A 168 -8.57 0.75 17.09
C GLN A 168 -10.03 0.27 16.87
N VAL A 169 -10.95 1.12 16.41
CA VAL A 169 -12.31 0.67 16.01
C VAL A 169 -12.23 -0.34 14.87
N GLN A 170 -11.44 -0.06 13.84
CA GLN A 170 -11.28 -0.95 12.70
C GLN A 170 -10.63 -2.28 13.12
N ALA A 171 -9.61 -2.27 13.98
CA ALA A 171 -8.92 -3.45 14.47
C ALA A 171 -9.84 -4.38 15.27
N ILE A 172 -10.63 -3.86 16.23
CA ILE A 172 -11.57 -4.69 17.02
C ILE A 172 -12.65 -5.32 16.13
N VAL A 173 -13.26 -4.55 15.24
CA VAL A 173 -14.33 -5.05 14.36
C VAL A 173 -13.78 -6.02 13.33
N ALA A 174 -12.64 -5.71 12.70
CA ALA A 174 -12.03 -6.58 11.69
C ALA A 174 -11.53 -7.91 12.29
N SER A 175 -10.84 -7.87 13.44
CA SER A 175 -10.39 -9.10 14.11
C SER A 175 -11.55 -9.98 14.58
N SER A 176 -12.68 -9.40 15.00
CA SER A 176 -13.91 -10.15 15.29
C SER A 176 -14.49 -10.83 14.03
N VAL A 177 -14.40 -10.19 12.85
CA VAL A 177 -14.82 -10.82 11.57
C VAL A 177 -13.85 -11.92 11.15
N VAL A 178 -12.54 -11.70 11.32
CA VAL A 178 -11.49 -12.69 11.03
C VAL A 178 -11.56 -13.90 11.96
N SER A 179 -11.85 -13.71 13.25
CA SER A 179 -12.00 -14.84 14.18
C SER A 179 -13.24 -15.67 13.84
N VAL A 180 -14.38 -15.03 13.51
CA VAL A 180 -15.58 -15.74 13.03
C VAL A 180 -15.28 -16.52 11.75
N PHE A 181 -14.52 -15.95 10.80
CA PHE A 181 -14.08 -16.67 9.60
C PHE A 181 -13.21 -17.90 9.94
N ALA A 182 -12.19 -17.74 10.78
CA ALA A 182 -11.32 -18.83 11.21
C ALA A 182 -12.08 -19.93 11.98
N ILE A 183 -13.05 -19.56 12.84
CA ILE A 183 -13.94 -20.51 13.54
C ILE A 183 -14.81 -21.29 12.53
N VAL A 184 -15.33 -20.64 11.50
CA VAL A 184 -16.09 -21.33 10.44
C VAL A 184 -15.21 -22.31 9.66
N VAL A 185 -13.97 -21.92 9.32
CA VAL A 185 -12.99 -22.83 8.69
C VAL A 185 -12.68 -24.02 9.60
N ASN A 186 -12.34 -23.78 10.87
CA ASN A 186 -12.07 -24.82 11.87
C ASN A 186 -13.24 -25.80 11.99
N THR A 187 -14.47 -25.29 12.04
CA THR A 187 -15.71 -26.10 12.09
C THR A 187 -15.88 -26.99 10.86
N ILE A 188 -15.45 -26.53 9.68
CA ILE A 188 -15.52 -27.30 8.42
C ILE A 188 -14.43 -28.38 8.38
N THR A 189 -13.22 -28.06 8.83
CA THR A 189 -12.06 -28.98 8.84
C THR A 189 -12.21 -30.06 9.91
N GLU A 190 -12.34 -29.67 11.19
CA GLU A 190 -12.36 -30.60 12.33
C GLU A 190 -13.73 -31.25 12.58
N ARG A 191 -14.81 -30.65 12.05
CA ARG A 191 -16.21 -31.05 12.30
C ARG A 191 -16.67 -30.94 13.77
N ALA A 192 -15.91 -30.25 14.61
CA ALA A 192 -16.20 -29.97 16.01
C ALA A 192 -16.20 -28.46 16.28
N ILE A 193 -16.87 -28.04 17.36
CA ILE A 193 -16.82 -26.68 17.88
C ILE A 193 -16.48 -26.77 19.37
N SER A 194 -15.22 -26.48 19.70
CA SER A 194 -14.77 -26.35 21.09
C SER A 194 -14.96 -24.90 21.56
N GLY A 195 -15.83 -24.68 22.56
CA GLY A 195 -16.06 -23.35 23.16
C GLY A 195 -14.78 -22.67 23.65
N PRO A 196 -13.86 -23.38 24.34
CA PRO A 196 -12.53 -22.85 24.67
C PRO A 196 -11.72 -22.38 23.45
N VAL A 197 -11.72 -23.14 22.35
CA VAL A 197 -11.00 -22.77 21.11
C VAL A 197 -11.63 -21.54 20.45
N VAL A 198 -12.96 -21.44 20.41
CA VAL A 198 -13.70 -20.25 19.94
C VAL A 198 -13.30 -18.99 20.70
N LEU A 199 -13.15 -19.09 22.03
CA LEU A 199 -12.71 -18.01 22.90
C LEU A 199 -11.23 -17.68 22.70
N LEU A 200 -10.35 -18.68 22.57
CA LEU A 200 -8.92 -18.50 22.30
C LEU A 200 -8.70 -17.76 20.98
N ILE A 201 -9.25 -18.28 19.88
CA ILE A 201 -9.11 -17.69 18.54
C ILE A 201 -9.60 -16.24 18.53
N THR A 202 -10.73 -15.95 19.18
CA THR A 202 -11.32 -14.60 19.21
C THR A 202 -10.55 -13.64 20.11
N ALA A 203 -10.20 -14.04 21.34
CA ALA A 203 -9.45 -13.19 22.27
C ALA A 203 -8.04 -12.87 21.73
N SER A 204 -7.33 -13.87 21.21
CA SER A 204 -6.00 -13.69 20.62
C SER A 204 -6.03 -12.85 19.36
N ALA A 205 -7.03 -13.02 18.47
CA ALA A 205 -7.16 -12.17 17.29
C ALA A 205 -7.42 -10.69 17.65
N ILE A 206 -8.31 -10.42 18.62
CA ILE A 206 -8.65 -9.05 19.03
C ILE A 206 -7.47 -8.38 19.73
N PHE A 207 -6.83 -9.07 20.69
CA PHE A 207 -5.65 -8.55 21.38
C PHE A 207 -4.48 -8.31 20.41
N THR A 208 -4.24 -9.23 19.48
CA THR A 208 -3.17 -9.08 18.48
C THR A 208 -3.42 -7.88 17.59
N ALA A 209 -4.61 -7.77 17.00
CA ALA A 209 -4.92 -6.68 16.08
C ALA A 209 -4.82 -5.32 16.78
N THR A 210 -5.43 -5.18 17.97
CA THR A 210 -5.44 -3.92 18.71
C THR A 210 -4.05 -3.52 19.20
N THR A 211 -3.33 -4.42 19.87
CA THR A 211 -1.98 -4.17 20.41
C THR A 211 -0.97 -3.90 19.29
N THR A 212 -0.96 -4.71 18.23
CA THR A 212 -0.05 -4.53 17.09
C THR A 212 -0.27 -3.20 16.41
N CYS A 213 -1.53 -2.86 16.07
CA CYS A 213 -1.83 -1.57 15.46
C CYS A 213 -1.53 -0.40 16.41
N PHE A 214 -1.78 -0.51 17.72
CA PHE A 214 -1.48 0.56 18.68
C PHE A 214 0.04 0.84 18.81
N VAL A 215 0.85 -0.21 18.84
CA VAL A 215 2.32 -0.10 18.86
C VAL A 215 2.84 0.51 17.57
N LEU A 216 2.31 0.08 16.42
CA LEU A 216 2.73 0.59 15.10
C LEU A 216 2.25 2.01 14.83
N ASP A 217 1.03 2.36 15.20
CA ASP A 217 0.51 3.73 15.19
C ASP A 217 1.49 4.68 15.89
N PHE A 218 1.97 4.31 17.08
CA PHE A 218 2.91 5.11 17.86
C PHE A 218 4.29 5.21 17.17
N VAL A 219 4.83 4.10 16.66
CA VAL A 219 6.08 4.09 15.88
C VAL A 219 5.94 4.97 14.63
N MET A 220 4.82 4.89 13.93
CA MET A 220 4.56 5.64 12.70
C MET A 220 4.46 7.14 12.96
N VAL A 221 3.74 7.55 14.02
CA VAL A 221 3.68 8.96 14.44
C VAL A 221 5.08 9.50 14.79
N LEU A 222 5.90 8.70 15.49
CA LEU A 222 7.29 9.06 15.80
C LEU A 222 8.15 9.21 14.54
N VAL A 223 8.05 8.27 13.58
CA VAL A 223 8.80 8.30 12.32
C VAL A 223 8.36 9.45 11.43
N ILE A 224 7.07 9.77 11.36
CA ILE A 224 6.54 10.90 10.58
C ILE A 224 7.02 12.22 11.16
N TYR A 225 6.96 12.38 12.49
CA TYR A 225 7.49 13.56 13.18
C TYR A 225 9.02 13.71 13.01
N ALA A 226 9.77 12.62 13.10
CA ALA A 226 11.21 12.60 12.83
C ALA A 226 11.51 12.98 11.36
N SER A 227 10.79 12.39 10.39
CA SER A 227 10.95 12.67 8.97
C SER A 227 10.73 14.15 8.65
N HIS A 228 9.65 14.73 9.19
CA HIS A 228 9.38 16.17 9.10
C HIS A 228 10.52 17.01 9.70
N LYS A 229 11.03 16.66 10.89
CA LYS A 229 12.16 17.34 11.53
C LYS A 229 13.46 17.26 10.71
N PHE A 230 13.71 16.13 10.03
CA PHE A 230 14.87 15.93 9.16
C PHE A 230 14.66 16.35 7.69
N LYS A 231 13.48 16.90 7.34
CA LYS A 231 13.08 17.27 5.97
C LYS A 231 13.12 16.10 4.96
N VAL A 232 12.92 14.87 5.44
CA VAL A 232 12.74 13.68 4.62
C VAL A 232 11.24 13.49 4.38
N ASN A 233 10.83 13.03 3.19
CA ASN A 233 9.43 12.68 2.95
C ASN A 233 9.05 11.48 3.87
N PRO A 234 8.06 11.62 4.78
CA PRO A 234 7.63 10.52 5.64
C PRO A 234 7.23 9.25 4.89
N ASP A 235 6.64 9.34 3.69
CA ASP A 235 6.20 8.15 2.93
C ASP A 235 7.35 7.22 2.55
N ASN A 236 8.56 7.77 2.39
CA ASN A 236 9.78 7.03 2.03
C ASN A 236 10.40 6.28 3.22
N VAL A 237 9.95 6.53 4.46
CA VAL A 237 10.55 5.98 5.68
C VAL A 237 9.51 5.26 6.55
N ALA A 238 8.35 5.87 6.74
CA ALA A 238 7.25 5.34 7.55
C ALA A 238 6.68 4.06 6.92
N THR A 239 6.25 4.12 5.66
CA THR A 239 5.63 2.99 4.95
C THR A 239 6.45 1.69 4.99
N PRO A 240 7.76 1.66 4.62
CA PRO A 240 8.54 0.44 4.73
C PRO A 240 8.83 0.01 6.17
N LEU A 241 8.88 0.94 7.13
CA LEU A 241 9.10 0.57 8.54
C LEU A 241 7.85 -0.05 9.18
N ALA A 242 6.65 0.43 8.83
CA ALA A 242 5.37 -0.21 9.22
C ALA A 242 5.23 -1.62 8.66
N ALA A 243 5.61 -1.84 7.40
CA ALA A 243 5.71 -3.20 6.86
C ALA A 243 6.74 -4.01 7.64
N SER A 244 7.98 -3.51 7.73
CA SER A 244 9.12 -4.24 8.28
C SER A 244 8.94 -4.66 9.75
N ILE A 245 8.63 -3.71 10.63
CA ILE A 245 8.43 -3.99 12.06
C ILE A 245 7.09 -4.70 12.27
N GLY A 246 6.06 -4.32 11.50
CA GLY A 246 4.69 -4.71 11.81
C GLY A 246 4.36 -6.17 11.56
N ASP A 247 4.93 -6.80 10.54
CA ASP A 247 4.68 -8.23 10.31
C ASP A 247 5.40 -9.11 11.35
N ILE A 248 6.59 -8.70 11.80
CA ILE A 248 7.28 -9.34 12.95
C ILE A 248 6.43 -9.20 14.22
N VAL A 249 6.00 -7.97 14.55
CA VAL A 249 5.22 -7.71 15.78
C VAL A 249 3.87 -8.44 15.72
N SER A 250 3.17 -8.43 14.58
CA SER A 250 1.90 -9.13 14.39
C SER A 250 2.03 -10.62 14.70
N ASN A 251 2.98 -11.31 14.07
CA ASN A 251 3.17 -12.75 14.26
C ASN A 251 3.67 -13.09 15.67
N SER A 252 4.55 -12.26 16.23
CA SER A 252 5.08 -12.45 17.59
C SER A 252 3.99 -12.28 18.66
N VAL A 253 3.19 -11.22 18.55
CA VAL A 253 2.08 -10.96 19.48
C VAL A 253 1.00 -12.05 19.33
N LEU A 254 0.68 -12.49 18.11
CA LEU A 254 -0.26 -13.58 17.89
C LEU A 254 0.19 -14.86 18.59
N ALA A 255 1.43 -15.29 18.35
CA ALA A 255 1.96 -16.53 18.91
C ALA A 255 2.03 -16.51 20.44
N VAL A 256 2.60 -15.45 21.03
CA VAL A 256 2.71 -15.31 22.49
C VAL A 256 1.34 -15.21 23.14
N THR A 257 0.39 -14.48 22.55
CA THR A 257 -0.97 -14.36 23.10
C THR A 257 -1.74 -15.67 22.98
N ALA A 258 -1.64 -16.36 21.84
CA ALA A 258 -2.30 -17.65 21.65
C ALA A 258 -1.76 -18.70 22.61
N GLN A 259 -0.44 -18.83 22.73
CA GLN A 259 0.21 -19.78 23.66
C GLN A 259 -0.17 -19.48 25.11
N TYR A 260 -0.11 -18.21 25.52
CA TYR A 260 -0.53 -17.81 26.86
C TYR A 260 -2.02 -18.11 27.12
N MET A 261 -2.93 -17.79 26.19
CA MET A 261 -4.35 -18.17 26.31
C MET A 261 -4.54 -19.69 26.35
N TYR A 262 -3.75 -20.46 25.60
CA TYR A 262 -3.81 -21.92 25.56
C TYR A 262 -3.40 -22.56 26.89
N GLU A 263 -2.26 -22.16 27.45
CA GLU A 263 -1.75 -22.62 28.75
C GLU A 263 -2.70 -22.32 29.91
N GLN A 264 -3.42 -21.19 29.84
CA GLN A 264 -4.37 -20.78 30.88
C GLN A 264 -5.74 -21.45 30.74
N ILE A 265 -6.11 -21.88 29.52
CA ILE A 265 -7.30 -22.69 29.23
C ILE A 265 -7.07 -24.16 29.60
N HIS A 266 -5.93 -24.73 29.19
CA HIS A 266 -5.52 -26.11 29.45
C HIS A 266 -4.54 -26.18 30.63
N PHE A 267 -4.87 -25.52 31.73
CA PHE A 267 -3.98 -25.40 32.88
C PHE A 267 -3.87 -26.73 33.64
N ASP A 268 -2.84 -27.52 33.35
CA ASP A 268 -2.65 -28.83 33.96
C ASP A 268 -2.26 -28.73 35.44
N LYS A 269 -3.25 -28.92 36.31
CA LYS A 269 -3.08 -29.31 37.70
C LYS A 269 -3.37 -30.79 37.78
N GLY A 270 -2.33 -31.57 38.06
CA GLY A 270 -2.31 -33.02 37.92
C GLY A 270 -3.61 -33.74 38.30
N ASP A 271 -4.05 -34.60 37.38
CA ASP A 271 -5.25 -35.46 37.45
C ASP A 271 -6.62 -34.76 37.28
N GLN A 272 -6.72 -33.42 37.33
CA GLN A 272 -7.97 -32.69 37.04
C GLN A 272 -7.77 -31.37 36.26
N SER A 273 -8.02 -31.42 34.96
CA SER A 273 -7.95 -30.25 34.06
C SER A 273 -9.13 -29.29 34.24
N GLU A 274 -9.02 -28.33 35.17
CA GLU A 274 -10.00 -27.24 35.32
C GLU A 274 -9.88 -26.18 34.20
N VAL A 275 -10.84 -26.19 33.26
CA VAL A 275 -10.82 -25.29 32.09
C VAL A 275 -11.14 -23.83 32.47
N SER A 276 -10.11 -22.97 32.54
CA SER A 276 -10.20 -21.62 33.10
C SER A 276 -10.53 -20.52 32.07
N LEU A 277 -11.81 -20.38 31.70
CA LEU A 277 -12.23 -19.48 30.62
C LEU A 277 -12.29 -17.97 30.96
N TRP A 278 -11.99 -17.56 32.19
CA TRP A 278 -12.22 -16.19 32.63
C TRP A 278 -11.32 -15.16 31.93
N GLN A 279 -10.09 -15.53 31.55
CA GLN A 279 -9.12 -14.63 30.93
C GLN A 279 -9.52 -14.17 29.51
N PRO A 280 -9.78 -15.06 28.53
CA PRO A 280 -10.20 -14.63 27.20
C PRO A 280 -11.54 -13.88 27.24
N ILE A 281 -12.46 -14.27 28.13
CA ILE A 281 -13.73 -13.57 28.34
C ILE A 281 -13.50 -12.16 28.88
N ALA A 282 -12.68 -11.99 29.92
CA ALA A 282 -12.33 -10.68 30.47
C ALA A 282 -11.65 -9.78 29.42
N LEU A 283 -10.74 -10.33 28.64
CA LEU A 283 -10.02 -9.63 27.57
C LEU A 283 -10.99 -9.12 26.48
N MET A 284 -11.89 -9.98 26.00
CA MET A 284 -12.94 -9.60 25.05
C MET A 284 -13.88 -8.53 25.63
N CYS A 285 -14.30 -8.68 26.89
CA CYS A 285 -15.14 -7.70 27.56
C CYS A 285 -14.46 -6.32 27.67
N VAL A 286 -13.16 -6.27 27.98
CA VAL A 286 -12.40 -5.00 27.99
C VAL A 286 -12.43 -4.35 26.61
N TYR A 287 -12.03 -5.04 25.53
CA TYR A 287 -12.00 -4.42 24.20
C TYR A 287 -13.37 -4.01 23.68
N TYR A 288 -14.41 -4.82 23.88
CA TYR A 288 -15.77 -4.44 23.49
C TYR A 288 -16.34 -3.28 24.35
N SER A 289 -15.92 -3.13 25.61
CA SER A 289 -16.27 -1.95 26.42
C SER A 289 -15.56 -0.67 25.98
N LEU A 290 -14.35 -0.78 25.41
CA LEU A 290 -13.59 0.33 24.85
C LEU A 290 -14.09 0.77 23.46
N LEU A 291 -14.69 -0.13 22.68
CA LEU A 291 -15.17 0.17 21.32
C LEU A 291 -16.14 1.38 21.26
N PRO A 292 -17.17 1.52 22.12
CA PRO A 292 -18.02 2.72 22.16
C PRO A 292 -17.25 4.02 22.44
N LEU A 293 -16.21 3.97 23.28
CA LEU A 293 -15.36 5.13 23.58
C LEU A 293 -14.55 5.54 22.35
N TRP A 294 -13.91 4.59 21.68
CA TRP A 294 -13.17 4.87 20.43
C TRP A 294 -14.10 5.39 19.33
N VAL A 295 -15.28 4.77 19.12
CA VAL A 295 -16.30 5.24 18.17
C VAL A 295 -16.74 6.68 18.47
N PHE A 296 -16.93 7.05 19.73
CA PHE A 296 -17.29 8.41 20.13
C PHE A 296 -16.18 9.44 19.80
N VAL A 297 -14.91 9.10 20.05
CA VAL A 297 -13.77 9.97 19.73
C VAL A 297 -13.67 10.17 18.21
N VAL A 298 -13.79 9.10 17.42
CA VAL A 298 -13.76 9.16 15.94
C VAL A 298 -14.94 9.97 15.39
N TYR A 299 -16.16 9.76 15.92
CA TYR A 299 -17.36 10.45 15.44
C TYR A 299 -17.34 11.97 15.72
N ARG A 300 -16.61 12.40 16.76
CA ARG A 300 -16.35 13.83 17.02
C ARG A 300 -15.19 14.42 16.21
N ASN A 301 -14.37 13.61 15.56
CA ASN A 301 -13.17 14.08 14.87
C ASN A 301 -13.45 14.40 13.38
N LYS A 302 -13.16 15.65 12.98
CA LYS A 302 -13.36 16.11 11.59
C LYS A 302 -12.56 15.30 10.55
N TYR A 303 -11.41 14.75 10.95
CA TYR A 303 -10.52 14.01 10.03
C TYR A 303 -10.97 12.57 9.77
N THR A 304 -11.54 11.88 10.76
CA THR A 304 -11.75 10.42 10.68
C THR A 304 -13.22 9.99 10.64
N LYS A 305 -14.18 10.87 10.99
CA LYS A 305 -15.62 10.61 10.89
C LYS A 305 -16.07 10.11 9.50
N LYS A 306 -15.54 10.69 8.41
CA LYS A 306 -15.89 10.30 7.03
C LYS A 306 -15.41 8.88 6.69
N VAL A 307 -14.24 8.49 7.20
CA VAL A 307 -13.67 7.14 6.98
C VAL A 307 -14.47 6.10 7.76
N LEU A 308 -14.89 6.41 8.99
CA LEU A 308 -15.71 5.52 9.83
C LEU A 308 -17.05 5.11 9.16
N THR A 309 -17.59 5.91 8.23
CA THR A 309 -18.85 5.57 7.54
C THR A 309 -18.67 4.96 6.15
N THR A 310 -17.51 5.14 5.48
CA THR A 310 -17.31 4.68 4.09
C THR A 310 -16.16 3.68 3.88
N GLY A 311 -15.24 3.54 4.84
CA GLY A 311 -14.01 2.74 4.69
C GLY A 311 -14.17 1.23 4.84
N TRP A 312 -15.35 0.74 5.25
CA TRP A 312 -15.54 -0.67 5.60
C TRP A 312 -15.49 -1.64 4.43
N THR A 313 -16.04 -1.28 3.25
CA THR A 313 -16.18 -2.25 2.15
C THR A 313 -14.82 -2.78 1.63
N PRO A 314 -13.80 -1.93 1.37
CA PRO A 314 -12.47 -2.44 0.98
C PRO A 314 -11.81 -3.28 2.08
N VAL A 315 -11.90 -2.84 3.34
CA VAL A 315 -11.27 -3.54 4.48
C VAL A 315 -11.91 -4.92 4.69
N ILE A 316 -13.23 -5.00 4.85
CA ILE A 316 -13.91 -6.28 5.09
C ILE A 316 -13.74 -7.24 3.91
N SER A 317 -13.75 -6.74 2.67
CA SER A 317 -13.51 -7.57 1.48
C SER A 317 -12.07 -8.10 1.45
N ALA A 318 -11.09 -7.29 1.84
CA ALA A 318 -9.69 -7.70 1.93
C ALA A 318 -9.51 -8.84 2.95
N LEU A 319 -10.14 -8.76 4.13
CA LEU A 319 -10.06 -9.79 5.17
C LEU A 319 -10.50 -11.17 4.67
N PHE A 320 -11.61 -11.25 3.92
CA PHE A 320 -12.07 -12.52 3.35
C PHE A 320 -11.12 -13.07 2.27
N ILE A 321 -10.45 -12.20 1.51
CA ILE A 321 -9.49 -12.62 0.46
C ILE A 321 -8.18 -13.11 1.10
N SER A 322 -7.58 -12.34 2.03
CA SER A 322 -6.40 -12.77 2.80
C SER A 322 -6.70 -14.01 3.64
N GLY A 323 -7.91 -14.14 4.17
CA GLY A 323 -8.37 -15.31 4.92
C GLY A 323 -8.32 -16.61 4.12
N ILE A 324 -8.66 -16.60 2.83
CA ILE A 324 -8.50 -17.77 1.97
C ILE A 324 -7.00 -18.11 1.79
N GLY A 325 -6.12 -17.12 1.72
CA GLY A 325 -4.66 -17.33 1.79
C GLY A 325 -4.21 -17.92 3.13
N GLY A 326 -4.91 -17.62 4.21
CA GLY A 326 -4.74 -18.25 5.52
C GLY A 326 -5.13 -19.73 5.58
N ILE A 327 -6.18 -20.16 4.87
CA ILE A 327 -6.53 -21.58 4.72
C ILE A 327 -5.42 -22.33 3.96
N VAL A 328 -4.79 -21.69 2.99
CA VAL A 328 -3.66 -22.28 2.26
C VAL A 328 -2.40 -22.34 3.13
N LEU A 329 -2.19 -21.41 4.07
CA LEU A 329 -1.12 -21.52 5.08
C LEU A 329 -1.36 -22.73 5.99
N ASP A 330 -2.52 -22.77 6.66
CA ASP A 330 -2.99 -23.86 7.52
C ASP A 330 -2.72 -25.24 6.90
N GLN A 331 -3.24 -25.50 5.70
CA GLN A 331 -3.07 -26.78 5.00
C GLN A 331 -1.65 -27.07 4.48
N ALA A 332 -0.76 -26.08 4.44
CA ALA A 332 0.60 -26.24 3.93
C ALA A 332 1.64 -26.44 5.04
N VAL A 333 1.50 -25.82 6.22
CA VAL A 333 2.48 -25.98 7.33
C VAL A 333 2.54 -27.42 7.84
N ASP A 334 1.39 -28.09 7.92
CA ASP A 334 1.24 -29.50 8.30
C ASP A 334 1.95 -30.46 7.33
N ARG A 335 2.08 -30.06 6.07
CA ARG A 335 2.50 -30.93 4.97
C ARG A 335 3.89 -30.63 4.43
N TYR A 336 4.35 -29.38 4.52
CA TYR A 336 5.54 -28.88 3.86
C TYR A 336 6.38 -28.02 4.79
N ARG A 337 7.46 -28.61 5.33
CA ARG A 337 8.38 -27.92 6.25
C ARG A 337 8.98 -26.67 5.61
N GLY A 338 9.04 -25.56 6.37
CA GLY A 338 9.63 -24.30 5.92
C GLY A 338 8.70 -23.45 5.04
N TYR A 339 7.53 -23.95 4.65
CA TYR A 339 6.54 -23.18 3.88
C TYR A 339 6.17 -21.86 4.61
N GLU A 340 5.96 -21.96 5.92
CA GLU A 340 5.70 -20.85 6.85
C GLU A 340 6.78 -19.77 6.86
N VAL A 341 8.04 -20.12 6.56
CA VAL A 341 9.16 -19.17 6.49
C VAL A 341 9.12 -18.39 5.18
N PHE A 342 8.76 -19.05 4.08
CA PHE A 342 8.77 -18.45 2.74
C PHE A 342 7.48 -17.71 2.38
N GLN A 343 6.32 -18.06 2.96
CA GLN A 343 5.05 -17.41 2.61
C GLN A 343 5.04 -15.89 2.90
N PRO A 344 5.43 -15.39 4.09
CA PRO A 344 5.42 -13.94 4.35
C PRO A 344 6.34 -13.16 3.41
N ILE A 345 7.42 -13.78 2.95
CA ILE A 345 8.36 -13.22 1.97
C ILE A 345 7.65 -13.02 0.62
N VAL A 346 7.00 -14.06 0.08
CA VAL A 346 6.25 -13.97 -1.19
C VAL A 346 5.08 -12.99 -1.10
N ASN A 347 4.26 -13.10 -0.05
CA ASN A 347 3.09 -12.26 0.17
C ASN A 347 3.49 -10.78 0.33
N GLY A 348 4.45 -10.50 1.22
CA GLY A 348 4.90 -9.15 1.52
C GLY A 348 5.66 -8.49 0.38
N ILE A 349 6.43 -9.23 -0.44
CA ILE A 349 7.07 -8.68 -1.65
C ILE A 349 6.02 -8.28 -2.68
N GLY A 350 5.05 -9.15 -2.94
CA GLY A 350 3.93 -8.87 -3.84
C GLY A 350 3.12 -7.65 -3.38
N GLY A 351 2.70 -7.65 -2.10
CA GLY A 351 1.95 -6.59 -1.45
C GLY A 351 2.65 -5.24 -1.49
N ASN A 352 3.92 -5.16 -1.07
CA ASN A 352 4.65 -3.89 -1.05
C ASN A 352 4.89 -3.33 -2.47
N LEU A 353 5.26 -4.18 -3.43
CA LEU A 353 5.47 -3.74 -4.82
C LEU A 353 4.17 -3.32 -5.52
N VAL A 354 3.05 -4.03 -5.27
CA VAL A 354 1.75 -3.67 -5.85
C VAL A 354 1.21 -2.36 -5.27
N CYS A 355 1.46 -2.07 -3.99
CA CYS A 355 1.14 -0.78 -3.37
C CYS A 355 1.95 0.39 -3.99
N VAL A 356 3.25 0.20 -4.23
CA VAL A 356 4.10 1.20 -4.92
C VAL A 356 3.62 1.46 -6.36
N GLN A 357 3.28 0.40 -7.11
CA GLN A 357 2.69 0.54 -8.45
C GLN A 357 1.33 1.24 -8.37
N SER A 358 0.51 0.91 -7.36
CA SER A 358 -0.82 1.46 -7.18
C SER A 358 -0.79 2.97 -6.98
N SER A 359 -0.03 3.43 -5.98
CA SER A 359 0.08 4.85 -5.66
C SER A 359 0.67 5.66 -6.83
N ARG A 360 1.69 5.13 -7.54
CA ARG A 360 2.25 5.83 -8.70
C ARG A 360 1.27 5.90 -9.89
N LEU A 361 0.45 4.87 -10.13
CA LEU A 361 -0.56 4.90 -11.19
C LEU A 361 -1.75 5.81 -10.84
N ALA A 362 -2.20 5.79 -9.58
CA ALA A 362 -3.22 6.69 -9.08
C ALA A 362 -2.77 8.16 -9.11
N THR A 363 -1.53 8.44 -8.67
CA THR A 363 -0.90 9.77 -8.77
C THR A 363 -0.82 10.26 -10.23
N HIS A 364 -0.50 9.36 -11.16
CA HIS A 364 -0.44 9.69 -12.59
C HIS A 364 -1.82 10.03 -13.16
N LEU A 365 -2.88 9.29 -12.78
CA LEU A 365 -4.25 9.61 -13.20
C LEU A 365 -4.73 10.96 -12.64
N HIS A 366 -4.50 11.24 -11.35
CA HIS A 366 -4.77 12.55 -10.75
C HIS A 366 -4.03 13.72 -11.44
N GLN A 367 -2.90 13.46 -12.09
CA GLN A 367 -2.13 14.47 -12.82
C GLN A 367 -2.50 14.61 -14.31
N THR A 368 -3.22 13.64 -14.89
CA THR A 368 -3.40 13.55 -16.36
C THR A 368 -4.85 13.35 -16.83
N ALA A 369 -5.79 13.01 -15.94
CA ALA A 369 -7.17 12.71 -16.28
C ALA A 369 -8.16 13.33 -15.29
N ILE A 370 -9.40 13.53 -15.74
CA ILE A 370 -10.51 13.95 -14.89
C ILE A 370 -11.16 12.69 -14.27
N PRO A 371 -11.55 12.69 -12.98
CA PRO A 371 -12.19 11.53 -12.34
C PRO A 371 -13.44 11.02 -13.09
N GLY A 372 -13.35 9.80 -13.61
CA GLY A 372 -14.37 9.13 -14.43
C GLY A 372 -13.98 8.95 -15.89
N GLU A 373 -13.05 9.75 -16.40
CA GLU A 373 -12.53 9.68 -17.77
C GLU A 373 -11.13 9.07 -17.78
N LEU A 374 -10.78 8.37 -18.86
CA LEU A 374 -9.50 7.68 -19.03
C LEU A 374 -8.60 8.49 -19.98
N PRO A 375 -7.27 8.53 -19.76
CA PRO A 375 -6.35 9.16 -20.71
C PRO A 375 -6.53 8.62 -22.14
N GLU A 376 -6.24 9.44 -23.15
CA GLU A 376 -6.35 9.01 -24.54
C GLU A 376 -5.53 7.75 -24.83
N GLY A 377 -6.16 6.75 -25.46
CA GLY A 377 -5.56 5.45 -25.73
C GLY A 377 -5.48 4.48 -24.54
N ALA A 378 -5.77 4.90 -23.30
CA ALA A 378 -5.79 4.01 -22.14
C ALA A 378 -7.03 3.09 -22.15
N ARG A 379 -6.84 1.84 -21.71
CA ARG A 379 -7.91 0.81 -21.64
C ARG A 379 -7.85 0.11 -20.29
N ILE A 380 -9.01 -0.19 -19.70
CA ILE A 380 -9.09 -0.90 -18.41
C ILE A 380 -8.53 -2.33 -18.53
N VAL A 381 -8.89 -3.02 -19.63
CA VAL A 381 -8.33 -4.32 -19.99
C VAL A 381 -7.46 -4.10 -21.23
N GLU A 382 -6.21 -4.51 -21.12
CA GLU A 382 -5.16 -4.36 -22.12
C GLU A 382 -4.22 -5.57 -22.00
N TRP A 383 -3.47 -5.92 -23.04
CA TRP A 383 -2.64 -7.13 -22.99
C TRP A 383 -1.57 -7.07 -21.88
N PRO A 384 -1.43 -8.11 -21.03
CA PRO A 384 -0.49 -8.11 -19.89
C PRO A 384 0.94 -7.72 -20.29
N TRP A 385 1.44 -8.25 -21.40
CA TRP A 385 2.77 -7.93 -21.94
C TRP A 385 2.94 -6.45 -22.28
N LYS A 386 1.89 -5.80 -22.81
CA LYS A 386 1.88 -4.36 -23.10
C LYS A 386 1.82 -3.54 -21.80
N THR A 387 0.98 -3.93 -20.83
CA THR A 387 0.89 -3.23 -19.54
C THR A 387 2.14 -3.36 -18.68
N LEU A 388 2.86 -4.50 -18.76
CA LEU A 388 4.02 -4.79 -17.92
C LEU A 388 5.36 -4.44 -18.57
N PHE A 389 5.50 -4.53 -19.90
CA PHE A 389 6.81 -4.41 -20.57
C PHE A 389 6.92 -3.32 -21.66
N TYR A 390 5.85 -2.97 -22.39
CA TYR A 390 5.95 -2.02 -23.52
C TYR A 390 4.65 -1.26 -23.84
N GLY A 391 4.71 0.07 -23.99
CA GLY A 391 3.61 0.83 -24.61
C GLY A 391 2.48 1.29 -23.68
N THR A 392 2.69 1.29 -22.35
CA THR A 392 1.92 2.11 -21.40
C THR A 392 2.88 2.90 -20.51
N THR A 393 2.43 3.99 -19.89
CA THR A 393 3.22 4.73 -18.88
C THR A 393 3.52 3.85 -17.66
N ALA A 394 2.56 3.01 -17.26
CA ALA A 394 2.71 2.03 -16.19
C ALA A 394 3.83 1.00 -16.44
N ALA A 395 4.08 0.60 -17.69
CA ALA A 395 5.09 -0.41 -18.06
C ALA A 395 6.53 0.01 -17.71
N LYS A 396 6.83 1.33 -17.72
CA LYS A 396 8.15 1.85 -17.34
C LYS A 396 8.46 1.53 -15.87
N VAL A 397 7.47 1.66 -14.99
CA VAL A 397 7.57 1.34 -13.56
C VAL A 397 7.44 -0.16 -13.33
N ALA A 398 6.49 -0.85 -13.99
CA ALA A 398 6.28 -2.28 -13.83
C ALA A 398 7.55 -3.11 -14.12
N ARG A 399 8.27 -2.84 -15.21
CA ARG A 399 9.58 -3.49 -15.48
C ARG A 399 10.59 -3.27 -14.37
N MET A 400 10.64 -2.05 -13.81
CA MET A 400 11.57 -1.70 -12.74
C MET A 400 11.25 -2.49 -11.46
N LEU A 401 9.96 -2.63 -11.13
CA LEU A 401 9.48 -3.42 -9.99
C LEU A 401 9.70 -4.93 -10.21
N ILE A 402 9.51 -5.45 -11.43
CA ILE A 402 9.80 -6.84 -11.79
C ILE A 402 11.30 -7.15 -11.64
N ILE A 403 12.19 -6.26 -12.11
CA ILE A 403 13.65 -6.45 -11.94
C ILE A 403 14.04 -6.40 -10.46
N LEU A 404 13.48 -5.45 -9.70
CA LEU A 404 13.71 -5.34 -8.26
C LEU A 404 13.19 -6.58 -7.49
N ALA A 405 12.03 -7.11 -7.88
CA ALA A 405 11.47 -8.34 -7.32
C ALA A 405 12.38 -9.54 -7.57
N LEU A 406 12.91 -9.70 -8.78
CA LEU A 406 13.79 -10.83 -9.14
C LEU A 406 15.04 -10.87 -8.24
N PHE A 407 15.74 -9.74 -8.09
CA PHE A 407 16.90 -9.66 -7.19
C PHE A 407 16.51 -9.79 -5.71
N GLY A 408 15.38 -9.18 -5.31
CA GLY A 408 14.83 -9.31 -3.96
C GLY A 408 14.57 -10.77 -3.58
N GLN A 409 13.75 -11.48 -4.35
CA GLN A 409 13.38 -12.87 -4.08
C GLN A 409 14.60 -13.78 -3.94
N ILE A 410 15.63 -13.63 -4.79
CA ILE A 410 16.88 -14.41 -4.69
C ILE A 410 17.62 -14.11 -3.38
N ILE A 411 17.75 -12.83 -3.00
CA ILE A 411 18.43 -12.41 -1.77
C ILE A 411 17.65 -12.89 -0.54
N PHE A 412 16.35 -12.61 -0.48
CA PHE A 412 15.53 -12.90 0.69
C PHE A 412 15.31 -14.40 0.92
N MET A 413 15.13 -15.19 -0.14
CA MET A 413 15.10 -16.66 -0.05
C MET A 413 16.41 -17.21 0.53
N THR A 414 17.56 -16.77 0.01
CA THR A 414 18.89 -17.22 0.48
C THR A 414 19.16 -16.81 1.93
N VAL A 415 18.76 -15.59 2.33
CA VAL A 415 18.90 -15.12 3.72
C VAL A 415 17.97 -15.87 4.67
N ALA A 416 16.73 -16.16 4.26
CA ALA A 416 15.77 -16.90 5.08
C ALA A 416 16.21 -18.35 5.32
N ASP A 417 16.63 -19.07 4.28
CA ASP A 417 17.22 -20.41 4.36
C ASP A 417 18.46 -20.42 5.27
N PHE A 418 19.42 -19.51 5.04
CA PHE A 418 20.62 -19.40 5.86
C PHE A 418 20.34 -19.15 7.35
N VAL A 419 19.36 -18.31 7.68
CA VAL A 419 19.00 -18.03 9.09
C VAL A 419 18.14 -19.14 9.71
N TYR A 420 17.32 -19.83 8.93
CA TYR A 420 16.46 -20.92 9.41
C TYR A 420 17.21 -22.24 9.61
N GLN A 421 18.14 -22.58 8.70
CA GLN A 421 18.91 -23.84 8.74
C GLN A 421 20.34 -23.67 9.27
N GLY A 422 20.82 -22.43 9.46
CA GLY A 422 22.22 -22.10 9.81
C GLY A 422 23.23 -22.28 8.67
N MET A 423 22.79 -22.78 7.51
CA MET A 423 23.57 -22.99 6.29
C MET A 423 22.67 -22.73 5.07
N VAL A 424 23.25 -22.53 3.89
CA VAL A 424 22.45 -22.46 2.64
C VAL A 424 22.16 -23.88 2.16
N THR A 425 20.89 -24.28 2.18
CA THR A 425 20.40 -25.63 1.86
C THR A 425 19.52 -25.67 0.60
N ILE A 426 19.14 -24.51 0.05
CA ILE A 426 18.33 -24.37 -1.17
C ILE A 426 18.85 -25.27 -2.31
N GLN A 427 18.06 -26.29 -2.64
CA GLN A 427 18.22 -27.05 -3.88
C GLN A 427 17.93 -26.15 -5.09
N LEU A 428 18.63 -26.36 -6.21
CA LEU A 428 18.36 -25.65 -7.47
C LEU A 428 16.90 -25.83 -7.94
N ALA A 429 16.33 -27.02 -7.74
CA ALA A 429 14.93 -27.30 -8.08
C ALA A 429 13.95 -26.46 -7.25
N PHE A 430 14.15 -26.38 -5.92
CA PHE A 430 13.38 -25.51 -5.04
C PHE A 430 13.53 -24.04 -5.44
N GLY A 431 14.78 -23.56 -5.55
CA GLY A 431 15.06 -22.15 -5.86
C GLY A 431 14.49 -21.68 -7.19
N LEU A 432 14.55 -22.51 -8.25
CA LEU A 432 13.93 -22.18 -9.53
C LEU A 432 12.40 -22.18 -9.46
N THR A 433 11.79 -23.17 -8.81
CA THR A 433 10.32 -23.30 -8.73
C THR A 433 9.72 -22.19 -7.85
N TYR A 434 10.35 -21.91 -6.72
CA TYR A 434 10.05 -20.75 -5.86
C TYR A 434 10.10 -19.44 -6.65
N LEU A 435 11.22 -19.19 -7.34
CA LEU A 435 11.41 -17.95 -8.09
C LEU A 435 10.41 -17.81 -9.25
N MET A 436 10.06 -18.89 -9.94
CA MET A 436 9.02 -18.87 -10.97
C MET A 436 7.64 -18.52 -10.41
N CYS A 437 7.21 -19.17 -9.33
CA CYS A 437 5.91 -18.90 -8.70
C CYS A 437 5.84 -17.48 -8.08
N ALA A 438 6.90 -17.05 -7.39
CA ALA A 438 6.97 -15.73 -6.78
C ALA A 438 7.00 -14.60 -7.82
N MET A 439 7.74 -14.77 -8.92
CA MET A 439 7.74 -13.81 -10.03
C MET A 439 6.40 -13.78 -10.78
N LEU A 440 5.74 -14.93 -10.94
CA LEU A 440 4.39 -15.00 -11.51
C LEU A 440 3.37 -14.25 -10.64
N GLN A 441 3.43 -14.39 -9.30
CA GLN A 441 2.58 -13.64 -8.37
C GLN A 441 2.76 -12.13 -8.56
N VAL A 442 4.00 -11.63 -8.55
CA VAL A 442 4.30 -10.20 -8.75
C VAL A 442 3.78 -9.71 -10.12
N MET A 443 3.99 -10.47 -11.19
CA MET A 443 3.51 -10.10 -12.53
C MET A 443 1.98 -10.04 -12.61
N VAL A 444 1.26 -10.99 -11.99
CA VAL A 444 -0.20 -10.99 -11.92
C VAL A 444 -0.71 -9.80 -11.10
N LEU A 445 -0.10 -9.51 -9.94
CA LEU A 445 -0.48 -8.38 -9.09
C LEU A 445 -0.31 -7.02 -9.77
N LEU A 446 0.83 -6.79 -10.45
CA LEU A 446 1.09 -5.55 -11.17
C LEU A 446 0.09 -5.34 -12.34
N TYR A 447 -0.38 -6.43 -12.96
CA TYR A 447 -1.44 -6.39 -13.97
C TYR A 447 -2.83 -6.12 -13.37
N LEU A 448 -3.17 -6.79 -12.26
CA LEU A 448 -4.43 -6.57 -11.55
C LEU A 448 -4.54 -5.14 -10.99
N ALA A 449 -3.42 -4.56 -10.52
CA ALA A 449 -3.36 -3.16 -10.13
C ALA A 449 -3.69 -2.21 -11.29
N TYR A 450 -3.06 -2.42 -12.46
CA TYR A 450 -3.37 -1.63 -13.65
C TYR A 450 -4.86 -1.67 -13.99
N MET A 451 -5.46 -2.86 -14.01
CA MET A 451 -6.88 -3.03 -14.32
C MET A 451 -7.80 -2.41 -13.25
N LEU A 452 -7.54 -2.68 -11.97
CA LEU A 452 -8.38 -2.22 -10.86
C LEU A 452 -8.39 -0.69 -10.75
N ILE A 453 -7.24 -0.04 -10.90
CA ILE A 453 -7.10 1.40 -10.72
C ILE A 453 -7.83 2.17 -11.83
N HIS A 454 -7.68 1.78 -13.09
CA HIS A 454 -8.46 2.36 -14.19
C HIS A 454 -9.97 2.05 -14.06
N LEU A 455 -10.34 0.88 -13.54
CA LEU A 455 -11.75 0.52 -13.26
C LEU A 455 -12.36 1.39 -12.15
N MET A 456 -11.61 1.68 -11.08
CA MET A 456 -12.05 2.51 -9.97
C MET A 456 -12.11 3.98 -10.36
N TRP A 457 -11.13 4.45 -11.12
CA TRP A 457 -11.12 5.78 -11.73
C TRP A 457 -12.36 6.02 -12.60
N LYS A 458 -12.67 5.09 -13.52
CA LYS A 458 -13.90 5.15 -14.35
C LYS A 458 -15.19 5.11 -13.51
N LYS A 459 -15.16 4.46 -12.34
CA LYS A 459 -16.28 4.43 -11.37
C LYS A 459 -16.33 5.66 -10.44
N LYS A 460 -15.50 6.68 -10.68
CA LYS A 460 -15.35 7.88 -9.82
C LYS A 460 -15.09 7.55 -8.35
N LYS A 461 -14.36 6.45 -8.12
CA LYS A 461 -13.83 6.09 -6.79
C LYS A 461 -12.34 6.38 -6.79
N ASP A 462 -11.89 7.11 -5.77
CA ASP A 462 -10.47 7.28 -5.49
C ASP A 462 -9.78 5.91 -5.36
N PRO A 463 -8.79 5.59 -6.21
CA PRO A 463 -8.05 4.34 -6.13
C PRO A 463 -7.07 4.30 -4.95
N ASP A 464 -6.51 5.42 -4.47
CA ASP A 464 -5.52 5.41 -3.39
C ASP A 464 -6.15 4.92 -2.07
N ASN A 465 -7.31 5.43 -1.69
CA ASN A 465 -8.00 5.00 -0.46
C ASN A 465 -8.69 3.63 -0.55
N ALA A 466 -8.81 3.00 -1.74
CA ALA A 466 -9.71 1.86 -1.91
C ALA A 466 -9.29 0.75 -2.88
N ALA A 467 -8.24 0.91 -3.70
CA ALA A 467 -7.68 -0.18 -4.49
C ALA A 467 -6.68 -1.03 -3.67
N ILE A 468 -5.85 -0.35 -2.86
CA ILE A 468 -4.77 -0.96 -2.06
C ILE A 468 -5.25 -2.17 -1.24
N PRO A 469 -6.36 -2.13 -0.47
CA PRO A 469 -6.80 -3.28 0.33
C PRO A 469 -7.08 -4.55 -0.48
N TYR A 470 -7.66 -4.44 -1.67
CA TYR A 470 -7.88 -5.59 -2.55
C TYR A 470 -6.57 -6.10 -3.14
N LEU A 471 -5.62 -5.22 -3.48
CA LEU A 471 -4.35 -5.60 -4.11
C LEU A 471 -3.40 -6.30 -3.13
N THR A 472 -3.32 -5.82 -1.88
CA THR A 472 -2.57 -6.50 -0.82
C THR A 472 -3.16 -7.87 -0.53
N ALA A 473 -4.48 -7.97 -0.36
CA ALA A 473 -5.14 -9.24 -0.04
C ALA A 473 -5.11 -10.25 -1.19
N LEU A 474 -5.20 -9.80 -2.45
CA LEU A 474 -4.92 -10.63 -3.60
C LEU A 474 -3.45 -11.07 -3.64
N GLY A 475 -2.53 -10.27 -3.10
CA GLY A 475 -1.12 -10.62 -2.92
C GLY A 475 -0.90 -11.72 -1.89
N ASP A 476 -1.65 -11.67 -0.77
CA ASP A 476 -1.69 -12.75 0.22
C ASP A 476 -2.18 -14.05 -0.41
N LEU A 477 -3.38 -14.00 -1.03
CA LEU A 477 -4.01 -15.17 -1.62
C LEU A 477 -3.19 -15.79 -2.75
N LEU A 478 -2.72 -14.99 -3.72
CA LEU A 478 -1.92 -15.49 -4.83
C LEU A 478 -0.53 -15.94 -4.38
N GLY A 479 0.04 -15.29 -3.36
CA GLY A 479 1.34 -15.68 -2.81
C GLY A 479 1.27 -17.04 -2.14
N SER A 480 0.30 -17.24 -1.24
CA SER A 480 0.02 -18.53 -0.62
C SER A 480 -0.28 -19.62 -1.65
N VAL A 481 -1.19 -19.36 -2.60
CA VAL A 481 -1.57 -20.38 -3.61
C VAL A 481 -0.42 -20.74 -4.54
N PHE A 482 0.35 -19.78 -5.06
CA PHE A 482 1.44 -20.09 -5.98
C PHE A 482 2.65 -20.71 -5.26
N LEU A 483 2.93 -20.33 -4.01
CA LEU A 483 3.94 -21.01 -3.20
C LEU A 483 3.51 -22.44 -2.84
N GLY A 484 2.24 -22.64 -2.46
CA GLY A 484 1.70 -23.97 -2.16
C GLY A 484 1.77 -24.89 -3.37
N LEU A 485 1.47 -24.38 -4.56
CA LEU A 485 1.68 -25.10 -5.82
C LEU A 485 3.16 -25.42 -6.09
N ALA A 486 4.10 -24.54 -5.75
CA ALA A 486 5.54 -24.83 -5.88
C ALA A 486 5.96 -26.04 -5.01
N PHE A 487 5.55 -26.06 -3.74
CA PHE A 487 5.80 -27.18 -2.83
C PHE A 487 5.11 -28.47 -3.27
N VAL A 488 3.84 -28.41 -3.72
CA VAL A 488 3.12 -29.57 -4.29
C VAL A 488 3.84 -30.13 -5.52
N ILE A 489 4.32 -29.28 -6.43
CA ILE A 489 5.06 -29.72 -7.62
C ILE A 489 6.37 -30.41 -7.22
N LEU A 490 7.12 -29.85 -6.27
CA LEU A 490 8.38 -30.43 -5.81
C LEU A 490 8.19 -31.75 -5.06
N SER A 491 7.11 -31.87 -4.28
CA SER A 491 6.69 -33.10 -3.59
C SER A 491 6.46 -34.26 -4.57
N LEU A 492 5.78 -34.00 -5.70
CA LEU A 492 5.57 -34.99 -6.77
C LEU A 492 6.87 -35.50 -7.42
N PHE A 493 8.00 -34.80 -7.24
CA PHE A 493 9.33 -35.21 -7.71
C PHE A 493 10.30 -35.63 -6.58
N GLY A 494 9.86 -35.58 -5.31
CA GLY A 494 10.73 -35.85 -4.14
C GLY A 494 11.80 -34.78 -3.86
N LEU A 495 11.67 -33.59 -4.47
CA LEU A 495 12.63 -32.49 -4.39
C LEU A 495 12.19 -31.41 -3.38
N GLU A 496 11.66 -31.85 -2.24
CA GLU A 496 11.11 -30.98 -1.20
C GLU A 496 12.22 -30.20 -0.48
N TYR A 497 11.86 -29.01 0.00
CA TYR A 497 12.77 -28.18 0.80
C TYR A 497 13.11 -28.89 2.11
N GLY A 498 14.41 -28.94 2.44
CA GLY A 498 14.90 -29.67 3.61
C GLY A 498 15.28 -31.14 3.37
N ASN A 499 14.99 -31.75 2.21
CA ASN A 499 15.37 -33.15 1.93
C ASN A 499 16.89 -33.43 1.87
N ASN A 500 17.73 -32.39 2.03
CA ASN A 500 19.19 -32.47 2.05
C ASN A 500 19.79 -32.18 3.45
N VAL A 501 18.97 -32.12 4.51
CA VAL A 501 19.33 -31.63 5.85
C VAL A 501 18.94 -32.65 6.92
#